data_AF-A0AAP0P815-F1
#
_entry.id   AF-A0AAP0P815-F1
#
_cell.length_a   1.000
_cell.length_b   1.000
_cell.length_c   1.000
_cell.angle_alpha   90.00
_cell.angle_beta   90.00
_cell.angle_gamma   90.00
#
_symmetry.space_group_name_H-M   'P 1'
#
loop_
_entity.id
_entity.type
_entity.pdbx_description
1 polymer ?
#
loop_
_entity_poly.entity_id
_entity_poly.type
_entity_poly.pdbx_seq_one_letter_code
_entity_poly.pdbx_strand_id
1 'polypeptide(L)'
;MLKVPDHQVAGHQARDGMLGPLVDDLGHFYKPLQDDERGSIELAFYTSLSHDNRIPYDIRRFFPIFYGTQLVEASNGTEDYIQKCLKKDKETTSLTLGFRISGLQAYENGESGFWKPKKKQIQGFNVEDMKLALKKFVSSNPLSCEEPDCSLATNTYSGFDSILAQLEKLKEWFEDQTIFHFYSCSVLMIYEKDTTTTSRSAAQIKLVDFAHVLKGEVSLTIIS
;
A
#
# COMPACT_ATOMS: atom_id res chain seq x y z
N MET A 1 -23.30 -4.89 -5.21
CA MET A 1 -23.36 -5.48 -3.85
C MET A 1 -21.97 -5.37 -3.24
N LEU A 2 -21.84 -4.93 -1.98
CA LEU A 2 -20.51 -4.81 -1.34
C LEU A 2 -20.04 -6.17 -0.83
N LYS A 3 -18.75 -6.46 -1.03
CA LYS A 3 -18.10 -7.74 -0.67
C LYS A 3 -16.76 -7.49 0.01
N VAL A 4 -16.23 -8.50 0.70
CA VAL A 4 -14.88 -8.45 1.29
C VAL A 4 -13.84 -8.60 0.17
N PRO A 5 -12.75 -7.81 0.14
CA PRO A 5 -11.72 -7.91 -0.89
C PRO A 5 -10.90 -9.20 -0.76
N ASP A 6 -10.69 -9.88 -1.89
CA ASP A 6 -9.99 -11.18 -1.94
C ASP A 6 -8.46 -11.08 -1.71
N HIS A 7 -7.87 -9.90 -1.96
CA HIS A 7 -6.41 -9.72 -2.02
C HIS A 7 -5.87 -8.71 -1.01
N GLN A 8 -6.50 -8.62 0.17
CA GLN A 8 -6.03 -7.72 1.23
C GLN A 8 -4.78 -8.27 1.95
N VAL A 9 -3.63 -7.62 1.77
CA VAL A 9 -2.33 -8.05 2.32
C VAL A 9 -2.00 -7.47 3.70
N ALA A 10 -2.64 -6.37 4.09
CA ALA A 10 -2.44 -5.69 5.37
C ALA A 10 -3.73 -5.01 5.86
N GLY A 11 -3.72 -4.47 7.08
CA GLY A 11 -4.91 -3.88 7.71
C GLY A 11 -5.87 -4.93 8.28
N HIS A 12 -7.09 -4.49 8.60
CA HIS A 12 -8.13 -5.33 9.19
C HIS A 12 -9.08 -5.84 8.11
N GLN A 13 -9.40 -7.14 8.12
CA GLN A 13 -10.40 -7.72 7.23
C GLN A 13 -11.80 -7.49 7.80
N ALA A 14 -12.77 -7.22 6.93
CA ALA A 14 -14.18 -7.19 7.29
C ALA A 14 -14.66 -8.63 7.56
N ARG A 15 -14.54 -9.10 8.80
CA ARG A 15 -15.01 -10.42 9.25
C ARG A 15 -15.57 -10.31 10.66
N ASP A 16 -16.54 -11.17 10.98
CA ASP A 16 -17.10 -11.34 12.32
C ASP A 16 -17.66 -10.05 12.96
N GLY A 17 -18.36 -9.23 12.17
CA GLY A 17 -18.96 -7.97 12.64
C GLY A 17 -17.98 -6.80 12.77
N MET A 18 -16.70 -6.98 12.41
CA MET A 18 -15.73 -5.89 12.39
C MET A 18 -15.77 -5.13 11.06
N LEU A 19 -15.79 -3.80 11.16
CA LEU A 19 -15.63 -2.89 10.04
C LEU A 19 -14.25 -3.07 9.40
N GLY A 20 -14.25 -3.38 8.11
CA GLY A 20 -13.06 -3.50 7.29
C GLY A 20 -13.36 -3.03 5.87
N PRO A 21 -12.36 -3.03 4.98
CA PRO A 21 -12.57 -2.58 3.61
C PRO A 21 -13.54 -3.48 2.86
N LEU A 22 -14.26 -2.87 1.93
CA LEU A 22 -15.22 -3.53 1.05
C LEU A 22 -14.91 -3.20 -0.41
N VAL A 23 -15.41 -4.01 -1.33
CA VAL A 23 -15.33 -3.80 -2.77
C VAL A 23 -16.71 -3.96 -3.40
N ASP A 24 -17.04 -3.13 -4.38
CA ASP A 24 -18.26 -3.30 -5.19
C ASP A 24 -17.99 -4.14 -6.46
N ASP A 25 -19.04 -4.39 -7.25
CA ASP A 25 -18.94 -5.16 -8.50
C ASP A 25 -18.27 -4.37 -9.65
N LEU A 26 -17.99 -3.07 -9.45
CA LEU A 26 -17.24 -2.21 -10.38
C LEU A 26 -15.75 -2.14 -10.05
N GLY A 27 -15.32 -2.76 -8.93
CA GLY A 27 -13.95 -2.74 -8.45
C GLY A 27 -13.60 -1.51 -7.60
N HIS A 28 -14.57 -0.70 -7.18
CA HIS A 28 -14.32 0.38 -6.24
C HIS A 28 -14.05 -0.16 -4.85
N PHE A 29 -12.97 0.34 -4.24
CA PHE A 29 -12.55 -0.03 -2.89
C PHE A 29 -13.05 0.98 -1.87
N TYR A 30 -13.86 0.52 -0.92
CA TYR A 30 -14.43 1.30 0.16
C TYR A 30 -13.61 1.08 1.43
N LYS A 31 -12.84 2.10 1.82
CA LYS A 31 -12.06 2.10 3.06
C LYS A 31 -12.85 2.81 4.16
N PRO A 32 -13.14 2.16 5.31
CA PRO A 32 -13.76 2.83 6.44
C PRO A 32 -12.91 4.01 6.91
N LEU A 33 -13.56 5.14 7.19
CA LEU A 33 -12.90 6.24 7.89
C LEU A 33 -12.61 5.77 9.32
N GLN A 34 -11.42 6.09 9.81
CA GLN A 34 -11.05 5.82 11.20
C GLN A 34 -11.75 6.84 12.10
N ASP A 35 -12.20 6.42 13.28
CA ASP A 35 -13.05 7.23 14.18
C ASP A 35 -12.34 8.42 14.85
N ASP A 36 -11.03 8.54 14.67
CA ASP A 36 -10.22 9.68 15.14
C ASP A 36 -9.86 10.63 13.99
N GLU A 37 -8.99 11.61 14.27
CA GLU A 37 -8.53 12.59 13.26
C GLU A 37 -7.89 11.94 12.02
N ARG A 38 -7.47 10.67 12.08
CA ARG A 38 -6.87 9.99 10.94
C ARG A 38 -7.83 9.83 9.77
N GLY A 39 -9.12 9.57 10.06
CA GLY A 39 -10.14 9.47 9.03
C GLY A 39 -10.35 10.80 8.30
N SER A 40 -10.44 11.90 9.04
CA SER A 40 -10.60 13.24 8.46
C SER A 40 -9.34 13.71 7.73
N ILE A 41 -8.14 13.37 8.22
CA ILE A 41 -6.86 13.64 7.56
C ILE A 41 -6.78 12.92 6.21
N GLU A 42 -7.07 11.63 6.15
CA GLU A 42 -7.02 10.86 4.89
C GLU A 42 -8.03 11.40 3.86
N LEU A 43 -9.23 11.77 4.30
CA LEU A 43 -10.24 12.41 3.44
C LEU A 43 -9.79 13.78 2.91
N ALA A 44 -9.22 14.62 3.79
CA ALA A 44 -8.68 15.92 3.41
C ALA A 44 -7.54 15.79 2.41
N PHE A 45 -6.67 14.79 2.59
CA PHE A 45 -5.60 14.48 1.65
C PHE A 45 -6.14 14.15 0.25
N TYR A 46 -7.06 13.19 0.12
CA TYR A 46 -7.61 12.82 -1.19
C TYR A 46 -8.40 13.96 -1.87
N THR A 47 -9.11 14.75 -1.07
CA THR A 47 -9.82 15.94 -1.56
C THR A 47 -8.83 16.98 -2.10
N SER A 48 -7.72 17.21 -1.38
CA SER A 48 -6.66 18.13 -1.83
C SER A 48 -5.93 17.61 -3.06
N LEU A 49 -5.52 16.34 -3.06
CA LEU A 49 -4.80 15.66 -4.14
C LEU A 49 -5.54 15.76 -5.48
N SER A 50 -6.86 15.61 -5.48
CA SER A 50 -7.68 15.65 -6.70
C SER A 50 -7.76 17.04 -7.34
N HIS A 51 -7.61 18.11 -6.55
CA HIS A 51 -7.79 19.50 -7.00
C HIS A 51 -6.49 20.32 -7.06
N ASP A 52 -5.41 19.86 -6.43
CA ASP A 52 -4.15 20.61 -6.34
C ASP A 52 -3.33 20.53 -7.64
N ASN A 53 -3.38 21.60 -8.43
CA ASN A 53 -2.68 21.71 -9.72
C ASN A 53 -1.16 21.77 -9.60
N ARG A 54 -0.60 21.89 -8.38
CA ARG A 54 0.85 21.84 -8.15
C ARG A 54 1.40 20.41 -8.26
N ILE A 55 0.54 19.39 -8.22
CA ILE A 55 0.93 17.99 -8.34
C ILE A 55 0.85 17.58 -9.81
N PRO A 56 2.00 17.22 -10.44
CA PRO A 56 2.04 16.84 -11.84
C PRO A 56 1.11 15.66 -12.17
N TYR A 57 0.49 15.69 -13.35
CA TYR A 57 -0.46 14.66 -13.78
C TYR A 57 0.15 13.25 -13.78
N ASP A 58 1.40 13.14 -14.20
CA ASP A 58 2.18 11.92 -14.20
C ASP A 58 2.51 11.40 -12.79
N ILE A 59 2.53 12.26 -11.77
CA ILE A 59 2.69 11.85 -10.36
C ILE A 59 1.37 11.40 -9.76
N ARG A 60 0.24 12.03 -10.13
CA ARG A 60 -1.10 11.63 -9.65
C ARG A 60 -1.41 10.16 -9.94
N ARG A 61 -0.81 9.59 -10.98
CA ARG A 61 -0.95 8.16 -11.31
C ARG A 61 -0.46 7.23 -10.20
N PHE A 62 0.40 7.69 -9.28
CA PHE A 62 0.89 6.87 -8.16
C PHE A 62 -0.07 6.83 -6.97
N PHE A 63 -1.21 7.50 -7.06
CA PHE A 63 -2.23 7.50 -6.00
C PHE A 63 -3.50 6.79 -6.49
N PRO A 64 -4.30 6.19 -5.58
CA PRO A 64 -5.63 5.71 -5.90
C PRO A 64 -6.54 6.86 -6.37
N ILE A 65 -7.41 6.56 -7.34
CA ILE A 65 -8.41 7.52 -7.79
C ILE A 65 -9.46 7.67 -6.69
N PHE A 66 -9.73 8.90 -6.29
CA PHE A 66 -10.73 9.24 -5.29
C PHE A 66 -12.07 9.58 -5.94
N TYR A 67 -13.13 8.88 -5.55
CA TYR A 67 -14.49 9.05 -6.07
C TYR A 67 -15.45 9.74 -5.09
N GLY A 68 -14.97 10.19 -3.93
CA GLY A 68 -15.79 10.76 -2.86
C GLY A 68 -16.03 9.80 -1.70
N THR A 69 -16.93 10.20 -0.80
CA THR A 69 -17.35 9.41 0.37
C THR A 69 -18.79 8.95 0.22
N GLN A 70 -19.11 7.80 0.82
CA GLN A 70 -20.46 7.27 0.87
C GLN A 70 -20.74 6.74 2.27
N LEU A 71 -21.93 7.04 2.79
CA LEU A 71 -22.42 6.41 4.01
C LEU A 71 -22.91 5.00 3.67
N VAL A 72 -22.36 4.01 4.38
CA VAL A 72 -22.75 2.61 4.28
C VAL A 72 -23.19 2.17 5.66
N GLU A 73 -24.39 1.60 5.78
CA GLU A 73 -24.86 1.01 7.04
C GLU A 73 -23.98 -0.21 7.36
N ALA A 74 -23.12 -0.08 8.36
CA ALA A 74 -22.30 -1.18 8.86
C ALA A 74 -22.91 -1.74 10.15
N SER A 75 -22.91 -3.07 10.29
CA SER A 75 -23.26 -3.72 11.56
C SER A 75 -22.28 -3.27 12.65
N ASN A 76 -22.80 -2.68 13.72
CA ASN A 76 -22.08 -2.08 14.85
C ASN A 76 -20.85 -2.90 15.29
N GLY A 77 -19.65 -2.43 14.95
CA GLY A 77 -18.41 -2.85 15.60
C GLY A 77 -18.36 -2.23 17.00
N THR A 78 -18.08 -3.02 18.03
CA THR A 78 -18.08 -2.53 19.42
C THR A 78 -16.85 -1.66 19.73
N GLU A 79 -17.10 -0.56 20.46
CA GLU A 79 -16.20 0.52 20.89
C GLU A 79 -14.83 0.05 21.45
N ASP A 80 -14.74 -1.15 22.01
CA ASP A 80 -13.51 -1.74 22.56
C ASP A 80 -12.42 -2.04 21.50
N TYR A 81 -12.78 -2.00 20.22
CA TYR A 81 -11.90 -2.33 19.08
C TYR A 81 -10.89 -1.22 18.72
N ILE A 82 -11.24 0.04 18.93
CA ILE A 82 -10.45 1.21 18.50
C ILE A 82 -9.16 1.34 19.33
N GLN A 83 -9.22 1.00 20.63
CA GLN A 83 -8.12 1.14 21.58
C GLN A 83 -6.96 0.15 21.37
N LYS A 84 -7.20 -0.99 20.70
CA LYS A 84 -6.16 -1.99 20.43
C LYS A 84 -5.21 -1.58 19.28
N CYS A 85 -5.56 -0.53 18.53
CA CYS A 85 -4.81 -0.05 17.36
C CYS A 85 -3.60 0.84 17.69
N LEU A 86 -3.45 1.31 18.93
CA LEU A 86 -2.41 2.30 19.30
C LEU A 86 -1.09 1.71 19.86
N LYS A 87 -0.98 0.39 20.02
CA LYS A 87 0.17 -0.25 20.70
C LYS A 87 1.07 -1.10 19.78
N LYS A 88 1.35 -0.68 18.54
CA LYS A 88 2.01 -1.55 17.54
C LYS A 88 3.17 -0.98 16.73
N ASP A 89 3.85 0.08 17.19
CA ASP A 89 5.05 0.61 16.50
C ASP A 89 6.28 0.71 17.42
N LYS A 90 6.75 -0.41 18.00
CA LYS A 90 8.03 -0.36 18.75
C LYS A 90 9.10 -1.38 18.43
N GLU A 91 8.84 -2.35 17.56
CA GLU A 91 9.84 -3.39 17.26
C GLU A 91 9.72 -3.82 15.79
N THR A 92 10.34 -3.05 14.88
CA THR A 92 10.51 -3.45 13.47
C THR A 92 11.81 -2.87 12.89
N THR A 93 12.29 -3.45 11.79
CA THR A 93 13.53 -3.10 11.05
C THR A 93 13.54 -1.74 10.34
N SER A 94 12.55 -0.90 10.62
CA SER A 94 12.40 0.45 10.03
C SER A 94 13.62 1.35 10.29
N LEU A 95 14.32 1.16 11.42
CA LEU A 95 15.48 1.97 11.79
C LEU A 95 16.71 1.75 10.90
N THR A 96 16.85 0.58 10.27
CA THR A 96 18.08 0.22 9.54
C THR A 96 17.98 0.48 8.03
N LEU A 97 16.79 0.29 7.44
CA LEU A 97 16.59 0.36 5.98
C LEU A 97 15.69 1.52 5.54
N GLY A 98 15.04 2.22 6.48
CA GLY A 98 14.09 3.28 6.17
C GLY A 98 12.72 2.80 5.67
N PHE A 99 12.50 1.48 5.54
CA PHE A 99 11.20 0.89 5.22
C PHE A 99 11.02 -0.50 5.86
N ARG A 100 9.79 -1.01 5.85
CA ARG A 100 9.43 -2.37 6.27
C ARG A 100 8.42 -2.98 5.30
N ILE A 101 8.46 -4.29 5.12
CA ILE A 101 7.37 -5.01 4.44
C ILE A 101 6.21 -5.13 5.43
N SER A 102 5.03 -4.60 5.07
CA SER A 102 3.84 -4.65 5.93
C SER A 102 2.93 -5.85 5.64
N GLY A 103 3.05 -6.43 4.44
CA GLY A 103 2.28 -7.56 3.95
C GLY A 103 2.84 -8.02 2.60
N LEU A 104 2.64 -9.29 2.28
CA LEU A 104 3.10 -9.88 1.02
C LEU A 104 2.11 -10.96 0.59
N GLN A 105 1.79 -10.98 -0.70
CA GLN A 105 1.03 -12.04 -1.33
C GLN A 105 1.59 -12.27 -2.74
N ALA A 106 1.98 -13.50 -3.05
CA ALA A 106 2.46 -13.88 -4.38
C ALA A 106 1.73 -15.13 -4.88
N TYR A 107 1.45 -15.18 -6.18
CA TYR A 107 0.82 -16.32 -6.82
C TYR A 107 1.85 -17.38 -7.20
N GLU A 108 1.68 -18.59 -6.70
CA GLU A 108 2.61 -19.70 -6.93
C GLU A 108 2.20 -20.49 -8.18
N ASN A 109 1.14 -21.30 -8.07
CA ASN A 109 0.58 -22.10 -9.16
C ASN A 109 -0.90 -22.45 -8.87
N GLY A 110 -1.62 -22.94 -9.88
CA GLY A 110 -3.05 -23.30 -9.78
C GLY A 110 -3.37 -24.34 -8.70
N GLU A 111 -2.41 -25.18 -8.32
CA GLU A 111 -2.57 -26.20 -7.28
C GLU A 111 -2.17 -25.72 -5.87
N SER A 112 -1.22 -24.78 -5.75
CA SER A 112 -0.65 -24.30 -4.48
C SER A 112 -1.24 -22.97 -4.01
N GLY A 113 -1.96 -22.28 -4.89
CA GLY A 113 -2.66 -21.03 -4.59
C GLY A 113 -1.72 -19.85 -4.36
N PHE A 114 -1.96 -19.09 -3.29
CA PHE A 114 -1.20 -17.89 -2.94
C PHE A 114 -0.31 -18.12 -1.73
N TRP A 115 0.93 -17.68 -1.83
CA TRP A 115 1.81 -17.53 -0.69
C TRP A 115 1.57 -16.22 0.03
N LYS A 116 1.22 -16.33 1.32
CA LYS A 116 0.96 -15.19 2.19
C LYS A 116 1.58 -15.43 3.57
N PRO A 117 2.81 -14.92 3.83
CA PRO A 117 3.44 -15.03 5.14
C PRO A 117 2.59 -14.42 6.25
N LYS A 118 2.64 -14.99 7.46
CA LYS A 118 1.90 -14.43 8.61
C LYS A 118 2.53 -13.12 9.06
N LYS A 119 1.71 -12.16 9.47
CA LYS A 119 2.16 -10.82 9.92
C LYS A 119 3.30 -10.85 10.95
N LYS A 120 3.25 -11.78 11.92
CA LYS A 120 4.31 -11.93 12.94
C LYS A 120 5.66 -12.35 12.34
N GLN A 121 5.66 -13.13 11.26
CA GLN A 121 6.88 -13.55 10.58
C GLN A 121 7.50 -12.35 9.86
N ILE A 122 6.68 -11.59 9.14
CA ILE A 122 7.12 -10.39 8.40
C ILE A 122 7.70 -9.34 9.35
N GLN A 123 7.09 -9.14 10.53
CA GLN A 123 7.59 -8.19 11.53
C GLN A 123 8.99 -8.52 12.05
N GLY A 124 9.40 -9.80 11.99
CA GLY A 124 10.71 -10.27 12.43
C GLY A 124 11.77 -10.33 11.33
N PHE A 125 11.48 -9.91 10.10
CA PHE A 125 12.42 -10.00 8.98
C PHE A 125 13.66 -9.15 9.22
N ASN A 126 14.83 -9.76 9.11
CA ASN A 126 16.10 -9.05 9.00
C ASN A 126 16.38 -8.63 7.53
N VAL A 127 17.52 -7.97 7.29
CA VAL A 127 17.91 -7.47 5.95
C VAL A 127 17.97 -8.59 4.90
N GLU A 128 18.49 -9.77 5.26
CA GLU A 128 18.60 -10.91 4.34
C GLU A 128 17.24 -11.56 4.07
N ASP A 129 16.37 -11.65 5.09
CA ASP A 129 14.99 -12.12 4.91
C ASP A 129 14.21 -11.20 3.97
N MET A 130 14.41 -9.88 4.07
CA MET A 130 13.79 -8.91 3.17
C MET A 130 14.26 -9.08 1.73
N LYS A 131 15.58 -9.23 1.51
CA LYS A 131 16.13 -9.51 0.17
C LYS A 131 15.56 -10.80 -0.39
N LEU A 132 15.50 -11.86 0.42
CA LEU A 132 14.96 -13.15 0.02
C LEU A 132 13.46 -13.04 -0.31
N ALA A 133 12.68 -12.32 0.48
CA ALA A 133 11.27 -12.09 0.23
C ALA A 133 11.02 -11.34 -1.09
N LEU A 134 11.82 -10.29 -1.37
CA LEU A 134 11.74 -9.54 -2.63
C LEU A 134 12.16 -10.35 -3.85
N LYS A 135 13.14 -11.26 -3.71
CA LYS A 135 13.51 -12.21 -4.76
C LYS A 135 12.40 -13.23 -5.00
N LYS A 136 11.86 -13.83 -3.92
CA LYS A 136 10.73 -14.77 -3.99
C LYS A 136 9.48 -14.14 -4.58
N PHE A 137 9.26 -12.84 -4.34
CA PHE A 137 8.13 -12.11 -4.91
C PHE A 137 8.14 -12.06 -6.44
N VAL A 138 9.30 -12.15 -7.10
CA VAL A 138 9.45 -12.13 -8.56
C VAL A 138 9.95 -13.48 -9.12
N SER A 139 9.74 -14.53 -8.35
CA SER A 139 10.09 -15.90 -8.74
C SER A 139 8.89 -16.64 -9.31
N SER A 140 9.16 -17.50 -10.29
CA SER A 140 8.13 -18.39 -10.85
C SER A 140 8.23 -19.81 -10.28
N ASN A 141 9.41 -20.20 -9.79
CA ASN A 141 9.61 -21.48 -9.13
C ASN A 141 8.81 -21.59 -7.81
N PRO A 142 8.44 -22.83 -7.42
CA PRO A 142 7.79 -23.07 -6.14
C PRO A 142 8.61 -22.50 -4.98
N LEU A 143 7.93 -21.93 -3.99
CA LEU A 143 8.52 -21.28 -2.84
C LEU A 143 9.17 -22.25 -1.85
N SER A 144 8.94 -23.56 -2.06
CA SER A 144 9.67 -24.66 -1.44
C SER A 144 11.12 -24.77 -1.91
N CYS A 145 11.48 -24.16 -3.05
CA CYS A 145 12.86 -24.07 -3.50
C CYS A 145 13.66 -23.12 -2.58
N GLU A 146 14.84 -23.56 -2.15
CA GLU A 146 15.74 -22.77 -1.33
C GLU A 146 16.27 -21.54 -2.08
N GLU A 147 16.44 -21.65 -3.40
CA GLU A 147 16.94 -20.57 -4.27
C GLU A 147 15.84 -20.01 -5.17
N PRO A 148 15.51 -18.70 -5.06
CA PRO A 148 14.54 -18.05 -5.94
C PRO A 148 15.12 -17.80 -7.34
N ASP A 149 14.41 -18.26 -8.38
CA ASP A 149 14.84 -18.13 -9.78
C ASP A 149 14.84 -16.69 -10.33
N CYS A 150 14.16 -15.76 -9.66
CA CYS A 150 14.00 -14.35 -10.06
C CYS A 150 13.60 -14.15 -11.53
N SER A 151 12.93 -15.13 -12.14
CA SER A 151 12.63 -15.15 -13.57
C SER A 151 11.81 -13.95 -14.05
N LEU A 152 10.96 -13.39 -13.17
CA LEU A 152 10.12 -12.24 -13.48
C LEU A 152 10.79 -10.90 -13.12
N ALA A 153 11.98 -10.91 -12.52
CA ALA A 153 12.66 -9.70 -12.05
C ALA A 153 12.92 -8.70 -13.18
N THR A 154 13.30 -9.19 -14.37
CA THR A 154 13.55 -8.33 -15.53
C THR A 154 12.27 -7.63 -15.99
N ASN A 155 11.11 -8.27 -15.91
CA ASN A 155 9.83 -7.68 -16.36
C ASN A 155 9.19 -6.80 -15.28
N THR A 156 9.43 -7.11 -14.01
CA THR A 156 8.79 -6.43 -12.88
C THR A 156 9.64 -5.28 -12.34
N TYR A 157 10.95 -5.50 -12.12
CA TYR A 157 11.85 -4.51 -11.52
C TYR A 157 12.63 -3.70 -12.54
N SER A 158 12.93 -4.22 -13.73
CA SER A 158 13.76 -3.53 -14.74
C SER A 158 12.96 -3.11 -15.97
N GLY A 159 13.30 -1.96 -16.58
CA GLY A 159 12.62 -1.47 -17.80
C GLY A 159 11.99 -0.08 -17.65
N PHE A 160 11.45 0.44 -18.77
CA PHE A 160 11.04 1.85 -18.90
C PHE A 160 9.86 2.25 -18.00
N ASP A 161 8.97 1.31 -17.69
CA ASP A 161 7.82 1.49 -16.79
C ASP A 161 7.82 0.44 -15.67
N SER A 162 9.01 -0.03 -15.27
CA SER A 162 9.15 -1.00 -14.18
C SER A 162 8.90 -0.37 -12.81
N ILE A 163 8.84 -1.21 -11.76
CA ILE A 163 8.75 -0.72 -10.38
C ILE A 163 9.91 0.22 -10.06
N LEU A 164 11.14 -0.07 -10.50
CA LEU A 164 12.29 0.78 -10.21
C LEU A 164 12.16 2.15 -10.88
N ALA A 165 11.81 2.19 -12.18
CA ALA A 165 11.62 3.46 -12.89
C ALA A 165 10.46 4.29 -12.29
N GLN A 166 9.41 3.63 -11.80
CA GLN A 166 8.32 4.30 -11.09
C GLN A 166 8.75 4.85 -9.73
N LEU A 167 9.55 4.11 -8.97
CA LEU A 167 10.10 4.56 -7.69
C LEU A 167 11.09 5.72 -7.87
N GLU A 168 11.90 5.71 -8.93
CA GLU A 168 12.82 6.80 -9.26
C GLU A 168 12.06 8.10 -9.56
N LYS A 169 11.04 8.04 -10.42
CA LYS A 169 10.15 9.19 -10.69
C LYS A 169 9.50 9.73 -9.42
N LEU A 170 9.04 8.82 -8.56
CA LEU A 170 8.43 9.21 -7.30
C LEU A 170 9.48 9.87 -6.39
N LYS A 171 10.69 9.30 -6.29
CA LYS A 171 11.80 9.87 -5.54
C LYS A 171 12.13 11.30 -6.00
N GLU A 172 12.29 11.52 -7.30
CA GLU A 172 12.57 12.86 -7.87
C GLU A 172 11.50 13.87 -7.43
N TRP A 173 10.22 13.49 -7.49
CA TRP A 173 9.15 14.34 -6.98
C TRP A 173 9.24 14.59 -5.48
N PHE A 174 9.59 13.58 -4.68
CA PHE A 174 9.78 13.73 -3.23
C PHE A 174 10.97 14.63 -2.85
N GLU A 175 11.99 14.74 -3.70
CA GLU A 175 13.15 15.61 -3.47
C GLU A 175 12.79 17.10 -3.60
N ASP A 176 11.84 17.43 -4.49
CA ASP A 176 11.44 18.82 -4.77
C ASP A 176 10.16 19.25 -4.07
N GLN A 177 9.19 18.35 -3.88
CA GLN A 177 7.87 18.72 -3.38
C GLN A 177 7.90 19.07 -1.89
N THR A 178 7.23 20.15 -1.52
CA THR A 178 7.00 20.54 -0.11
C THR A 178 5.51 20.65 0.21
N ILE A 179 4.65 20.03 -0.60
CA ILE A 179 3.20 20.19 -0.51
C ILE A 179 2.65 19.32 0.62
N PHE A 180 3.19 18.10 0.74
CA PHE A 180 2.77 17.12 1.75
C PHE A 180 3.97 16.46 2.41
N HIS A 181 3.84 16.20 3.70
CA HIS A 181 4.74 15.34 4.46
C HIS A 181 4.02 14.03 4.75
N PHE A 182 4.57 12.94 4.22
CA PHE A 182 3.99 11.61 4.29
C PHE A 182 4.58 10.84 5.47
N TYR A 183 3.78 10.62 6.51
CA TYR A 183 4.16 9.77 7.64
C TYR A 183 3.35 8.48 7.62
N SER A 184 3.99 7.37 7.99
CA SER A 184 3.35 6.05 8.10
C SER A 184 2.57 5.60 6.84
N CYS A 185 2.95 6.11 5.67
CA CYS A 185 2.39 5.71 4.38
C CYS A 185 3.07 4.44 3.86
N SER A 186 2.40 3.72 2.98
CA SER A 186 2.92 2.49 2.37
C SER A 186 3.03 2.62 0.86
N VAL A 187 4.04 1.98 0.28
CA VAL A 187 4.11 1.74 -1.17
C VAL A 187 3.59 0.32 -1.44
N LEU A 188 2.52 0.24 -2.21
CA LEU A 188 1.92 -1.00 -2.69
C LEU A 188 2.50 -1.33 -4.06
N MET A 189 3.13 -2.50 -4.18
CA MET A 189 3.65 -3.05 -5.43
C MET A 189 2.73 -4.17 -5.91
N ILE A 190 2.28 -4.09 -7.16
CA ILE A 190 1.40 -5.09 -7.79
C ILE A 190 1.97 -5.41 -9.17
N TYR A 191 1.93 -6.68 -9.58
CA TYR A 191 2.24 -7.06 -10.94
C TYR A 191 1.39 -8.26 -11.39
N GLU A 192 1.18 -8.39 -12.69
CA GLU A 192 0.51 -9.55 -13.30
C GLU A 192 1.51 -10.61 -13.75
N LYS A 193 1.27 -11.89 -13.43
CA LYS A 193 2.18 -13.00 -13.75
C LYS A 193 1.98 -13.50 -15.19
N ASP A 194 0.74 -13.42 -15.71
CA ASP A 194 0.40 -13.95 -17.03
C ASP A 194 0.65 -12.90 -18.14
N THR A 195 1.75 -13.06 -18.89
CA THR A 195 2.24 -12.08 -19.88
C THR A 195 1.95 -12.49 -21.33
N THR A 196 0.91 -13.29 -21.57
CA THR A 196 0.48 -13.68 -22.93
C THR A 196 -0.01 -12.51 -23.79
N THR A 197 -0.19 -11.30 -23.23
CA THR A 197 -0.54 -10.10 -24.01
C THR A 197 0.58 -9.06 -23.99
N THR A 198 1.16 -8.82 -25.17
CA THR A 198 2.32 -7.98 -25.47
C THR A 198 2.01 -6.48 -25.40
N SER A 199 1.57 -5.94 -24.26
CA SER A 199 1.27 -4.50 -24.20
C SER A 199 1.25 -3.93 -22.78
N ARG A 200 2.36 -3.27 -22.45
CA ARG A 200 2.59 -2.36 -21.31
C ARG A 200 2.82 -3.05 -19.97
N SER A 201 3.83 -2.53 -19.26
CA SER A 201 4.39 -3.07 -18.03
C SER A 201 3.31 -3.49 -17.04
N ALA A 202 3.27 -4.79 -16.78
CA ALA A 202 2.33 -5.44 -15.87
C ALA A 202 2.49 -4.98 -14.41
N ALA A 203 3.61 -4.35 -14.07
CA ALA A 203 3.95 -3.93 -12.72
C ALA A 203 3.61 -2.46 -12.46
N GLN A 204 2.98 -2.19 -11.31
CA GLN A 204 2.58 -0.85 -10.89
C GLN A 204 2.90 -0.63 -9.41
N ILE A 205 3.24 0.61 -9.07
CA ILE A 205 3.28 1.07 -7.68
C ILE A 205 2.15 2.04 -7.38
N LYS A 206 1.65 2.00 -6.15
CA LYS A 206 0.71 2.98 -5.60
C LYS A 206 1.09 3.35 -4.17
N LEU A 207 0.96 4.62 -3.80
CA LEU A 207 1.03 5.06 -2.42
C LEU A 207 -0.34 4.88 -1.77
N VAL A 208 -0.35 4.41 -0.53
CA VAL A 208 -1.57 4.17 0.25
C VAL A 208 -1.34 4.51 1.72
N ASP A 209 -2.45 4.56 2.48
CA ASP A 209 -2.50 4.85 3.92
C ASP A 209 -2.09 6.28 4.29
N PHE A 210 -2.96 7.25 3.95
CA PHE A 210 -2.67 8.68 4.11
C PHE A 210 -3.20 9.29 5.42
N ALA A 211 -3.56 8.45 6.38
CA ALA A 211 -4.09 8.81 7.70
C ALA A 211 -3.18 9.75 8.52
N HIS A 212 -1.89 9.84 8.18
CA HIS A 212 -0.93 10.68 8.89
C HIS A 212 -0.22 11.68 7.95
N VAL A 213 -0.82 12.01 6.80
CA VAL A 213 -0.25 13.02 5.91
C VAL A 213 -0.50 14.41 6.48
N LEU A 214 0.57 15.20 6.56
CA LEU A 214 0.48 16.61 6.92
C LEU A 214 0.66 17.47 5.67
N LYS A 215 -0.04 18.61 5.62
CA LYS A 215 0.20 19.62 4.59
C LYS A 215 1.46 20.39 4.96
N GLY A 216 2.38 20.58 4.02
CA GLY A 216 3.66 21.27 4.22
C GLY A 216 3.52 22.79 4.31
N GLU A 217 2.55 23.29 5.08
CA GLU A 217 2.41 24.72 5.33
C GLU A 217 3.46 25.20 6.34
N VAL A 218 4.22 26.23 5.97
CA VAL A 218 5.06 26.99 6.89
C VAL A 218 4.21 28.11 7.48
N SER A 219 3.60 27.85 8.63
CA SER A 219 2.95 28.90 9.42
C SER A 219 4.02 29.73 10.11
N LEU A 220 4.23 30.97 9.65
CA LEU A 220 5.09 31.93 10.34
C LEU A 220 4.29 32.63 11.45
N THR A 221 4.73 32.46 12.69
CA THR A 221 4.18 33.22 13.82
C THR A 221 4.72 34.65 13.78
N ILE A 222 3.84 35.63 13.61
CA ILE A 222 4.18 37.04 13.83
C ILE A 222 4.12 37.29 15.34
N ILE A 223 5.28 37.47 15.97
CA ILE A 223 5.39 37.89 17.36
C ILE A 223 5.66 39.40 17.42
N SER A 224 5.02 40.09 18.36
CA SER A 224 5.28 41.50 18.70
C SER A 224 6.14 41.60 19.95
#